data_AF-A0A2E0HSH3-F1
#
_entry.id   AF-A0A2E0HSH3-F1
#
_cell.length_a   1.000
_cell.length_b   1.000
_cell.length_c   1.000
_cell.angle_alpha   90.00
_cell.angle_beta   90.00
_cell.angle_gamma   90.00
#
_symmetry.space_group_name_H-M   'P 1'
#
loop_
_entity.id
_entity.type
_entity.pdbx_description
1 polymer ?
#
loop_
_entity_poly.entity_id
_entity_poly.type
_entity_poly.pdbx_seq_one_letter_code
_entity_poly.pdbx_strand_id
1 'polypeptide(L)' 'MNNIIYINKDPILEELDNSIDKTSAKRMIAFKHFNNDLSLLNNYLKQKNHSKINKPYIKKKNNKELESLKFSF' A
#
# COMPACT_ATOMS: atom_id res chain seq x y z
N MET A 1 4.16 18.89 18.50
CA MET A 1 4.78 17.70 17.87
C MET A 1 3.87 17.28 16.72
N ASN A 2 4.27 17.51 15.46
CA ASN A 2 3.46 17.15 14.30
C ASN A 2 3.81 15.73 13.86
N ASN A 3 2.92 14.78 14.15
CA ASN A 3 3.03 13.42 13.64
C ASN A 3 2.57 13.43 12.17
N ILE A 4 3.52 13.58 11.24
CA ILE A 4 3.25 13.48 9.81
C ILE A 4 3.03 12.00 9.50
N ILE A 5 1.78 11.59 9.40
CA ILE A 5 1.41 10.23 9.00
C ILE A 5 1.64 10.14 7.49
N TYR A 6 2.74 9.51 7.07
CA TYR A 6 2.94 9.15 5.67
C TYR A 6 1.98 8.02 5.29
N ILE A 7 0.83 8.39 4.74
CA ILE A 7 -0.10 7.43 4.15
C ILE A 7 0.44 7.11 2.76
N ASN A 8 1.36 6.14 2.66
CA ASN A 8 1.74 5.51 1.39
C ASN A 8 0.56 4.66 0.86
N LYS A 9 -0.61 5.26 0.65
CA LYS A 9 -1.72 4.63 -0.07
C LYS A 9 -1.63 5.02 -1.53
N ASP A 10 -1.87 4.05 -2.40
CA ASP A 10 -2.02 4.32 -3.82
C ASP A 10 -3.22 5.27 -4.01
N PRO A 11 -3.05 6.44 -4.65
CA PRO A 11 -4.14 7.42 -4.79
C PRO A 11 -5.33 6.88 -5.58
N ILE A 12 -5.09 5.96 -6.51
CA ILE A 12 -6.13 5.25 -7.28
C ILE A 12 -7.01 4.38 -6.37
N LEU A 13 -6.39 3.70 -5.39
CA LEU A 13 -7.14 2.87 -4.44
C LEU A 13 -7.90 3.73 -3.43
N GLU A 14 -7.33 4.86 -3.04
CA GLU A 14 -7.99 5.81 -2.15
C GLU A 14 -9.21 6.47 -2.80
N GLU A 15 -9.11 6.93 -4.05
CA GLU A 15 -10.28 7.44 -4.80
C GLU A 15 -11.37 6.37 -4.91
N LEU A 16 -11.00 5.12 -5.17
CA LEU A 16 -11.94 4.00 -5.27
C LEU A 16 -12.60 3.69 -3.91
N ASP A 17 -11.82 3.62 -2.83
CA ASP A 17 -12.31 3.29 -1.49
C ASP A 17 -13.20 4.41 -0.92
N ASN A 18 -12.88 5.67 -1.21
CA ASN A 18 -13.67 6.83 -0.76
C ASN A 18 -14.95 7.04 -1.58
N SER A 19 -15.10 6.35 -2.71
CA SER A 19 -16.28 6.48 -3.58
C SER A 19 -17.49 5.71 -3.04
N ILE A 20 -18.66 6.38 -3.02
CA ILE A 20 -19.94 5.75 -2.68
C ILE A 20 -20.38 4.85 -3.84
N ASP A 21 -20.41 5.39 -5.06
CA ASP A 21 -20.68 4.62 -6.27
C ASP A 21 -19.39 4.11 -6.92
N LYS A 22 -19.05 2.88 -6.55
CA LYS A 22 -17.87 2.17 -7.07
C LYS A 22 -17.96 1.91 -8.58
N THR A 23 -19.16 1.84 -9.16
CA THR A 23 -19.30 1.55 -10.59
C THR A 23 -18.92 2.76 -11.44
N SER A 24 -19.46 3.93 -11.09
CA SER A 24 -19.09 5.19 -11.73
C SER A 24 -17.66 5.59 -11.42
N ALA A 25 -17.19 5.39 -10.19
CA ALA A 25 -15.80 5.67 -9.82
C ALA A 25 -14.80 4.84 -10.63
N LYS A 26 -15.06 3.54 -10.85
CA LYS A 26 -14.22 2.71 -11.74
C LYS A 26 -14.14 3.26 -13.16
N ARG A 27 -15.26 3.70 -13.73
CA ARG A 27 -15.27 4.30 -15.07
C ARG A 27 -14.45 5.59 -15.11
N MET A 28 -14.62 6.45 -14.12
CA MET A 28 -13.88 7.71 -14.01
C MET A 28 -12.37 7.48 -13.83
N ILE A 29 -11.98 6.53 -12.98
CA ILE A 29 -10.58 6.16 -12.75
C ILE A 29 -9.97 5.55 -14.02
N ALA A 30 -10.70 4.66 -14.71
CA ALA A 30 -10.25 4.09 -15.97
C ALA A 30 -10.03 5.18 -17.02
N PHE A 31 -10.94 6.15 -17.10
CA PHE A 31 -10.81 7.30 -17.97
C PHE A 31 -9.58 8.17 -17.63
N LYS A 32 -9.38 8.51 -16.35
CA LYS A 32 -8.27 9.35 -15.90
C LYS A 32 -6.89 8.70 -16.06
N HIS A 33 -6.76 7.41 -15.75
CA HIS A 33 -5.46 6.77 -15.51
C HIS A 33 -5.15 5.59 -16.44
N PHE A 34 -6.14 5.03 -17.12
CA PHE A 34 -6.01 3.80 -17.90
C PHE A 34 -6.48 3.95 -19.34
N ASN A 35 -6.46 5.17 -19.89
CA ASN A 35 -6.91 5.46 -21.27
C ASN A 35 -8.34 4.95 -21.55
N ASN A 36 -9.23 5.05 -20.56
CA ASN A 36 -10.60 4.53 -20.62
C ASN A 36 -10.70 3.00 -20.75
N ASP A 37 -9.62 2.26 -20.52
CA ASP A 37 -9.62 0.80 -20.52
C ASP A 37 -9.93 0.24 -19.12
N LEU A 38 -11.14 -0.28 -18.97
CA LEU A 38 -11.56 -0.95 -17.73
C LEU A 38 -10.79 -2.25 -17.44
N SER A 39 -10.29 -2.92 -18.48
CA SER A 39 -9.56 -4.18 -18.34
C SER A 39 -8.21 -3.95 -17.65
N LEU A 40 -7.51 -2.88 -18.04
CA LEU A 40 -6.26 -2.47 -17.39
C LEU A 40 -6.48 -2.07 -15.94
N LEU A 41 -7.52 -1.30 -15.63
CA LEU A 41 -7.88 -0.99 -14.25
C LEU A 41 -8.17 -2.27 -13.44
N ASN A 42 -8.97 -3.19 -13.99
CA ASN A 42 -9.29 -4.44 -13.31
C ASN A 42 -8.04 -5.30 -13.06
N ASN A 43 -7.12 -5.35 -14.02
CA ASN A 43 -5.84 -6.05 -13.86
C ASN A 43 -4.97 -5.39 -12.77
N TYR A 44 -4.91 -4.06 -12.74
CA TYR A 44 -4.23 -3.31 -11.69
C TYR A 44 -4.79 -3.62 -10.30
N LEU A 45 -6.13 -3.57 -10.15
CA LEU A 45 -6.81 -3.88 -8.90
C LEU A 45 -6.57 -5.33 -8.45
N LYS A 46 -6.60 -6.29 -9.39
CA LYS A 46 -6.28 -7.70 -9.12
C LYS A 46 -4.84 -7.87 -8.62
N GLN A 47 -3.86 -7.29 -9.31
CA GLN A 47 -2.45 -7.37 -8.90
C GLN A 47 -2.22 -6.81 -7.50
N LYS A 48 -2.83 -5.65 -7.18
CA LYS A 48 -2.73 -5.05 -5.84
C LYS A 48 -3.40 -5.91 -4.77
N ASN A 49 -4.51 -6.58 -5.06
CA ASN A 49 -5.14 -7.52 -4.14
C ASN A 49 -4.28 -8.78 -3.91
N HIS A 50 -3.66 -9.33 -4.95
CA HIS A 50 -2.73 -10.46 -4.82
C HIS A 50 -1.46 -10.09 -4.05
N SER A 51 -0.97 -8.86 -4.18
CA SER A 51 0.22 -8.38 -3.44
C SER A 51 0.03 -8.34 -1.92
N LYS A 52 -1.22 -8.26 -1.43
CA LYS A 52 -1.50 -8.32 0.02
C LYS A 52 -1.35 -9.73 0.61
N ILE A 53 -1.48 -10.78 -0.21
CA ILE A 53 -1.41 -12.19 0.22
C ILE A 53 0.06 -12.64 0.36
N ASN A 54 0.96 -12.07 -0.43
CA ASN A 54 2.38 -12.41 -0.43
C ASN A 54 3.23 -11.47 0.43
N LYS A 55 2.83 -11.20 1.68
CA LYS A 55 3.82 -10.74 2.67
C LYS A 55 4.49 -11.99 3.23
N PRO A 56 5.71 -12.37 2.80
CA PRO A 56 6.43 -13.38 3.55
C PRO A 56 6.56 -12.85 4.98
N TYR A 57 6.04 -13.60 5.94
CA TYR A 57 6.19 -13.30 7.35
C TYR A 57 7.69 -13.31 7.66
N ILE A 58 8.33 -12.14 7.64
CA ILE A 58 9.72 -11.99 8.06
C ILE A 58 9.71 -12.16 9.58
N LYS A 59 10.03 -13.37 10.06
CA LYS A 59 10.40 -13.58 11.46
C LYS A 59 11.56 -12.63 11.75
N LYS A 60 11.32 -11.58 12.53
CA LYS A 60 12.41 -10.81 13.15
C LYS A 60 13.23 -11.80 13.98
N LYS A 61 14.40 -12.17 13.46
CA LYS A 61 15.41 -12.86 14.25
C LYS A 61 15.98 -11.81 15.20
N ASN A 62 15.57 -11.86 16.46
CA ASN A 62 16.17 -11.06 17.52
C ASN A 62 17.63 -11.55 17.69
N ASN A 63 18.53 -11.01 16.88
CA ASN A 63 19.95 -11.29 17.01
C ASN A 63 20.57 -10.22 17.91
N LYS A 64 20.89 -10.66 19.13
CA LYS A 64 22.04 -10.26 19.96
C LYS A 64 22.10 -8.79 20.39
N GLU A 65 21.75 -8.60 21.66
CA GLU A 65 22.57 -7.92 22.67
C GLU A 65 23.55 -6.91 22.07
N LEU A 66 23.11 -5.66 21.97
CA LEU A 66 24.03 -4.54 21.83
C LEU A 66 25.00 -4.62 23.02
N GLU A 67 26.29 -4.56 22.71
CA GLU A 67 27.45 -4.32 23.60
C GLU A 67 27.35 -2.97 24.35
N SER A 68 26.17 -2.61 24.88
CA SER A 68 26.01 -1.49 25.78
C SER A 68 26.47 -1.91 27.17
N LEU A 69 27.37 -1.12 27.76
CA LEU A 69 28.04 -1.28 29.06
C LEU A 69 29.34 -2.09 29.08
N LYS A 70 30.30 -1.72 28.23
CA LYS A 70 31.71 -1.65 28.65
C LYS A 70 32.14 -0.19 28.70
N PHE A 71 31.85 0.48 29.82
CA PHE A 71 32.56 1.70 30.18
C PHE A 71 33.81 1.29 30.96
N SER A 72 34.97 1.49 30.34
CA SER A 72 36.29 1.36 30.96
C SER A 72 36.48 2.44 32.04
N PHE A 73 36.79 2.00 33.25
CA PHE A 73 37.54 2.75 34.27
C PHE A 73 38.64 1.86 34.81
#